data_AF-A0A5S4EJH0-F1
#
_entry.id   AF-A0A5S4EJH0-F1
#
_cell.length_a   1.000
_cell.length_b   1.000
_cell.length_c   1.000
_cell.angle_alpha   90.00
_cell.angle_beta   90.00
_cell.angle_gamma   90.00
#
_symmetry.space_group_name_H-M   'P 1'
#
loop_
_entity.id
_entity.type
_entity.pdbx_description
1 polymer ?
#
loop_
_entity_poly.entity_id
_entity_poly.type
_entity_poly.pdbx_seq_one_letter_code
_entity_poly.pdbx_strand_id
1 'polypeptide(L)' 'MFTLPAPLGALLSFAHLLVHHGGIGTALDGLRAGTPLWLFPTAYDQSDNADCLCKLGSRK' A
#
# COMPACT_ATOMS: atom_id res chain seq x y z
N MET A 1 -11.07 -19.01 -1.99
CA MET A 1 -10.11 -19.11 -0.86
C MET A 1 -10.19 -17.79 -0.11
N PHE A 2 -10.95 -17.73 0.98
CA PHE A 2 -11.05 -16.50 1.79
C PHE A 2 -10.19 -16.71 3.02
N THR A 3 -9.06 -16.01 3.08
CA THR A 3 -8.30 -15.88 4.31
C THR A 3 -9.02 -14.92 5.24
N LEU A 4 -8.90 -15.13 6.54
CA LEU A 4 -9.30 -14.13 7.52
C LEU A 4 -8.50 -12.83 7.31
N PRO A 5 -9.04 -11.67 7.70
CA PRO A 5 -8.29 -10.42 7.70
C PRO A 5 -7.01 -10.57 8.53
N ALA A 6 -5.90 -10.07 8.00
CA ALA A 6 -4.60 -10.12 8.67
C ALA A 6 -4.27 -8.79 9.35
N PRO A 7 -3.51 -8.79 10.47
CA PRO A 7 -3.13 -7.58 11.17
C PRO A 7 -2.01 -6.84 10.44
N LEU A 8 -2.37 -6.03 9.42
CA LEU A 8 -1.41 -5.37 8.52
C LEU A 8 -0.27 -4.67 9.27
N GLY A 9 -0.58 -3.84 10.27
CA GLY A 9 0.45 -3.10 11.02
C GLY A 9 1.50 -3.99 11.70
N ALA A 10 1.09 -5.15 12.23
CA ALA A 10 2.03 -6.10 12.83
C ALA A 10 2.92 -6.78 11.78
N LEU A 11 2.39 -6.98 10.56
CA LEU A 11 3.11 -7.59 9.45
C LEU A 11 4.09 -6.63 8.79
N LEU A 12 3.77 -5.33 8.74
CA LEU A 12 4.61 -4.31 8.09
C LEU A 12 6.00 -4.20 8.73
N SER A 13 6.12 -4.41 10.04
CA SER A 13 7.41 -4.43 10.75
C SER A 13 8.40 -5.49 10.23
N PHE A 14 7.90 -6.50 9.52
CA PHE A 14 8.69 -7.58 8.94
C PHE A 14 8.66 -7.58 7.41
N ALA A 15 7.86 -6.70 6.80
CA ALA A 15 7.67 -6.66 5.36
C ALA A 15 8.74 -5.81 4.68
N HIS A 16 9.33 -6.34 3.61
CA HIS A 16 10.26 -5.59 2.76
C HIS A 16 9.56 -4.81 1.64
N LEU A 17 8.30 -5.16 1.34
CA LEU A 17 7.49 -4.55 0.29
C LEU A 17 6.01 -4.74 0.63
N LEU A 18 5.22 -3.68 0.45
CA LEU A 18 3.77 -3.72 0.50
C LEU A 18 3.20 -3.58 -0.90
N VAL A 19 2.57 -4.64 -1.41
CA VAL A 19 1.85 -4.62 -2.69
C VAL A 19 0.37 -4.39 -2.42
N HIS A 20 -0.20 -3.30 -2.92
CA HIS A 20 -1.62 -3.01 -2.70
C HIS A 20 -2.22 -2.16 -3.82
N HIS A 21 -3.55 -2.06 -3.83
CA HIS A 21 -4.30 -1.42 -4.90
C HIS A 21 -4.29 0.12 -4.87
N GLY A 22 -3.49 0.77 -4.01
CA GLY A 22 -3.47 2.24 -3.90
C GLY A 22 -4.55 2.85 -3.02
N GLY A 23 -5.28 2.06 -2.22
CA GLY A 23 -6.17 2.61 -1.19
C GLY A 23 -5.40 3.45 -0.16
N ILE A 24 -5.87 4.68 0.11
CA ILE A 24 -5.10 5.68 0.89
C ILE A 24 -4.79 5.24 2.32
N GLY A 25 -5.69 4.51 2.98
CA GLY A 25 -5.46 4.00 4.34
C GLY A 25 -4.27 3.04 4.40
N THR A 26 -4.25 2.05 3.51
CA THR A 26 -3.14 1.07 3.37
C THR A 26 -1.83 1.75 2.99
N ALA A 27 -1.88 2.73 2.09
CA ALA A 27 -0.69 3.50 1.70
C ALA A 27 -0.10 4.24 2.91
N LEU A 28 -0.94 4.92 3.70
CA LEU A 28 -0.49 5.65 4.88
C LEU A 28 0.13 4.74 5.93
N ASP A 29 -0.42 3.53 6.14
CA ASP A 29 0.18 2.56 7.06
C ASP A 29 1.56 2.09 6.59
N GLY A 30 1.71 1.79 5.30
CA GLY A 30 3.00 1.45 4.71
C GLY A 30 4.03 2.59 4.78
N LEU A 31 3.60 3.82 4.48
CA LEU A 31 4.46 5.02 4.62
C LEU A 31 4.90 5.24 6.08
N ARG A 32 3.98 5.09 7.05
CA ARG A 32 4.30 5.20 8.49
C ARG A 32 5.30 4.13 8.94
N ALA A 33 5.16 2.91 8.43
CA ALA A 33 6.09 1.82 8.71
C ALA A 33 7.43 1.95 7.95
N GLY A 34 7.56 2.90 7.03
CA GLY A 34 8.73 3.02 6.15
C GLY A 34 8.85 1.86 5.15
N THR A 35 7.76 1.12 4.91
CA THR A 35 7.75 -0.01 3.99
C THR A 35 7.63 0.50 2.55
N PRO A 36 8.51 0.06 1.63
CA PRO A 36 8.36 0.36 0.20
C PRO A 36 7.00 -0.08 -0.34
N LEU A 37 6.43 0.72 -1.25
CA LEU A 37 5.10 0.49 -1.82
C LEU A 37 5.18 0.13 -3.31
N TRP A 38 4.49 -0.95 -3.69
CA TRP A 38 4.14 -1.28 -5.07
C TRP A 38 2.64 -1.23 -5.26
N LEU A 39 2.18 -0.50 -6.27
CA LEU A 39 0.79 -0.15 -6.45
C LEU A 39 0.20 -0.88 -7.66
N PHE A 40 -1.02 -1.39 -7.54
CA PHE A 40 -1.79 -1.89 -8.69
C PHE A 40 -3.21 -1.29 -8.66
N PRO A 41 -3.41 -0.05 -9.13
CA PRO A 41 -4.72 0.58 -9.09
C PRO A 41 -5.78 -0.22 -9.86
N THR A 42 -6.96 -0.37 -9.27
CA THR A 42 -8.07 -1.17 -9.84
C THR A 42 -9.35 -0.38 -10.06
N ALA A 43 -9.69 0.57 -9.19
CA ALA A 43 -10.95 1.32 -9.27
C ALA A 43 -10.92 2.62 -8.44
N TYR A 44 -11.95 3.46 -8.62
CA TYR A 44 -12.18 4.68 -7.81
C TYR A 44 -10.98 5.65 -7.84
N ASP A 45 -10.60 6.19 -6.68
CA ASP A 45 -9.53 7.17 -6.46
C ASP A 45 -8.12 6.55 -6.45
N GLN A 46 -8.01 5.24 -6.66
CA GLN A 46 -6.75 4.51 -6.51
C GLN A 46 -5.66 4.96 -7.50
N SER A 47 -6.05 5.35 -8.72
CA SER A 47 -5.11 5.88 -9.72
C SER A 47 -4.55 7.24 -9.30
N ASP A 48 -5.40 8.13 -8.78
CA ASP A 48 -5.00 9.46 -8.29
C ASP A 48 -4.09 9.35 -7.06
N ASN A 49 -4.42 8.43 -6.15
CA ASN A 49 -3.58 8.09 -5.01
C ASN A 49 -2.22 7.57 -5.47
N ALA A 50 -2.18 6.68 -6.48
CA ALA A 50 -0.93 6.14 -7.01
C ALA A 50 -0.05 7.21 -7.65
N ASP A 51 -0.64 8.16 -8.37
CA ASP A 51 0.11 9.30 -8.92
C ASP A 51 0.70 10.18 -7.82
N CYS A 52 -0.02 10.39 -6.72
CA CYS A 52 0.51 11.11 -5.56
C CYS A 52 1.63 10.32 -4.87
N LEU A 53 1.46 9.02 -4.66
CA LEU A 53 2.44 8.15 -4.00
C LEU A 53 3.70 7.95 -4.83
N CYS A 54 3.61 7.87 -6.16
CA CYS A 54 4.77 7.81 -7.04
C CYS A 54 5.65 9.06 -6.92
N LYS A 55 5.07 10.25 -6.67
CA LYS A 55 5.84 11.47 -6.38
C LYS A 55 6.60 11.39 -5.06
N LEU A 56 6.16 10.54 -4.13
CA LEU A 56 6.82 10.25 -2.86
C LEU A 56 7.80 9.07 -2.95
N GLY A 57 8.00 8.50 -4.15
CA GLY A 57 8.96 7.44 -4.39
C GLY A 57 8.39 6.02 -4.44
N SER A 58 7.07 5.84 -4.39
CA SER A 58 6.43 4.54 -4.65
C SER A 58 6.52 4.13 -6.13
N ARG A 59 6.19 2.88 -6.45
CA ARG A 59 6.12 2.37 -7.83
C ARG A 59 4.72 1.82 -8.12
N LYS A 60 4.27 1.94 -9.36
CA LYS A 60 3.03 1.38 -9.88
C LYS A 60 3.34 0.51 -11.09
#